data_AF-A0A420HP17-F1
#
_entry.id   AF-A0A420HP17-F1
#
_cell.length_a   1.000
_cell.length_b   1.000
_cell.length_c   1.000
_cell.angle_alpha   90.00
_cell.angle_beta   90.00
_cell.angle_gamma   90.00
#
_symmetry.space_group_name_H-M   'P 1'
#
loop_
_entity.id
_entity.type
_entity.pdbx_description
1 polymer ?
#
loop_
_entity_poly.entity_id
_entity_poly.type
_entity_poly.pdbx_seq_one_letter_code
_entity_poly.pdbx_strand_id
1 'polypeptide(L)'
;ISANEEVKAEPRIIPYNNKTTIPSLNPLPAGYRIINLRKTFPISMKYKGYEDSLDITLKVFYEHCNENGIGTDQLRNAVTIILDGDALENYYTNIAPLRTTNFKTVIDELRKKFETEQQQRKDFSEWI
;
A
#
# COMPACT_ATOMS: atom_id res chain seq x y z
N ILE A 1 -64.96 17.84 25.87
CA ILE A 1 -65.01 18.16 24.43
C ILE A 1 -63.83 19.08 24.13
N SER A 2 -62.95 18.65 23.21
CA SER A 2 -62.00 19.39 22.37
C SER A 2 -61.05 20.43 22.97
N ALA A 3 -59.79 20.57 22.51
CA ALA A 3 -59.02 19.84 21.50
C ALA A 3 -57.54 20.16 21.70
N ASN A 4 -56.67 19.17 21.48
CA ASN A 4 -55.24 19.37 21.33
C ASN A 4 -54.98 19.92 19.92
N GLU A 5 -54.40 21.11 19.80
CA GLU A 5 -53.88 21.61 18.52
C GLU A 5 -52.53 20.97 18.23
N GLU A 6 -52.51 19.99 17.32
CA GLU A 6 -51.30 19.50 16.67
C GLU A 6 -50.76 20.57 15.71
N VAL A 7 -49.58 21.12 16.01
CA VAL A 7 -48.84 21.98 15.08
C VAL A 7 -48.21 21.11 14.00
N LYS A 8 -48.86 21.05 12.83
CA LYS A 8 -48.35 20.36 11.64
C LYS A 8 -47.20 21.17 11.02
N ALA A 9 -45.96 20.74 11.20
CA ALA A 9 -44.81 21.33 10.52
C ALA A 9 -44.82 20.97 9.03
N GLU A 10 -44.87 21.98 8.16
CA GLU A 10 -44.71 21.79 6.71
C GLU A 10 -43.26 21.40 6.35
N PRO A 11 -43.05 20.48 5.39
CA PRO A 11 -41.71 20.10 4.95
C PRO A 11 -41.06 21.23 4.15
N ARG A 12 -39.92 21.70 4.64
CA ARG A 12 -39.12 22.76 4.01
C ARG A 12 -38.45 22.22 2.74
N ILE A 13 -38.96 22.58 1.56
CA ILE A 13 -38.32 22.28 0.28
C ILE A 13 -37.09 23.19 0.12
N ILE A 14 -35.90 22.61 0.10
CA ILE A 14 -34.65 23.32 -0.18
C ILE A 14 -34.41 23.27 -1.69
N PRO A 15 -34.26 24.39 -2.41
CA PRO A 15 -34.02 24.36 -3.85
C PRO A 15 -32.63 23.78 -4.17
N TYR A 16 -32.59 22.80 -5.08
CA TYR A 16 -31.36 22.26 -5.64
C TYR A 16 -30.68 23.32 -6.53
N ASN A 17 -29.54 23.84 -6.09
CA ASN A 17 -28.68 24.74 -6.86
C ASN A 17 -27.77 23.90 -7.79
N ASN A 18 -28.04 23.95 -9.09
CA ASN A 18 -27.29 23.27 -10.15
C ASN A 18 -26.02 24.04 -10.54
N LYS A 19 -25.07 24.19 -9.59
CA LYS A 19 -23.70 24.60 -9.90
C LYS A 19 -22.76 23.42 -9.65
N THR A 20 -22.76 22.46 -10.57
CA THR A 20 -21.75 21.41 -10.61
C THR A 20 -20.43 22.01 -11.07
N THR A 21 -19.77 22.75 -10.17
CA THR A 21 -18.33 22.89 -10.22
C THR A 21 -17.79 21.52 -9.85
N ILE A 22 -17.27 20.79 -10.85
CA ILE A 22 -16.47 19.59 -10.60
C ILE A 22 -15.44 19.99 -9.55
N PRO A 23 -15.42 19.39 -8.35
CA PRO A 23 -14.39 19.69 -7.38
C PRO A 23 -13.06 19.38 -8.07
N SER A 24 -12.24 20.41 -8.24
CA SER A 24 -10.80 20.24 -8.47
C SER A 24 -10.34 19.10 -7.58
N LEU A 25 -9.81 18.01 -8.16
CA LEU A 25 -9.24 16.89 -7.43
C LEU A 25 -8.14 17.44 -6.52
N ASN A 26 -8.50 17.77 -5.28
CA ASN A 26 -7.52 18.01 -4.25
C ASN A 26 -6.73 16.69 -4.14
N PRO A 27 -5.39 16.71 -4.26
CA PRO A 27 -4.62 15.49 -4.12
C PRO A 27 -4.98 14.84 -2.78
N LEU A 28 -5.39 13.57 -2.83
CA LEU A 28 -5.72 12.78 -1.65
C LEU A 28 -4.62 12.97 -0.61
N PRO A 29 -4.96 13.27 0.66
CA PRO A 29 -3.95 13.42 1.69
C PRO A 29 -3.06 12.18 1.72
N ALA A 30 -1.75 12.35 1.93
CA ALA A 30 -0.75 11.28 1.75
C ALA A 30 -1.11 9.95 2.44
N GLY A 31 -1.76 10.00 3.60
CA GLY A 31 -2.27 8.81 4.31
C GLY A 31 -3.32 8.01 3.53
N TYR A 32 -4.22 8.67 2.79
CA TYR A 32 -5.25 8.00 1.98
C TYR A 32 -4.65 7.25 0.79
N ARG A 33 -3.54 7.73 0.24
CA ARG A 33 -2.87 7.13 -0.93
C ARG A 33 -2.27 5.77 -0.58
N ILE A 34 -1.60 5.68 0.57
CA ILE A 34 -1.02 4.43 1.08
C ILE A 34 -2.12 3.44 1.48
N ILE A 35 -3.21 3.91 2.10
CA ILE A 35 -4.36 3.05 2.43
C ILE A 35 -4.97 2.47 1.15
N ASN A 36 -5.11 3.28 0.10
CA ASN A 36 -5.68 2.80 -1.16
C ASN A 36 -4.76 1.78 -1.83
N LEU A 37 -3.46 2.06 -1.90
CA LEU A 37 -2.45 1.09 -2.37
C LEU A 37 -2.55 -0.24 -1.62
N ARG A 38 -2.68 -0.21 -0.27
CA ARG A 38 -2.82 -1.44 0.52
C ARG A 38 -4.05 -2.26 0.15
N LYS A 39 -5.15 -1.61 -0.22
CA LYS A 39 -6.40 -2.28 -0.60
C LYS A 39 -6.35 -2.85 -2.01
N THR A 40 -5.67 -2.16 -2.93
CA THR A 40 -5.67 -2.53 -4.35
C THR A 40 -4.49 -3.41 -4.75
N PHE A 41 -3.41 -3.46 -3.95
CA PHE A 41 -2.23 -4.25 -4.30
C PHE A 41 -2.57 -5.75 -4.35
N PRO A 42 -2.24 -6.47 -5.45
CA PRO A 42 -2.63 -7.87 -5.61
C PRO A 42 -1.91 -8.76 -4.60
N ILE A 43 -2.67 -9.57 -3.86
CA ILE A 43 -2.11 -10.50 -2.87
C ILE A 43 -1.13 -11.49 -3.54
N SER A 44 -1.44 -11.95 -4.75
CA SER A 44 -0.58 -12.84 -5.53
C SER A 44 0.74 -12.21 -5.99
N MET A 45 0.88 -10.89 -5.91
CA MET A 45 2.09 -10.16 -6.29
C MET A 45 2.96 -9.78 -5.09
N LYS A 46 2.52 -10.09 -3.86
CA LYS A 46 3.31 -9.84 -2.68
C LYS A 46 4.52 -10.77 -2.63
N TYR A 47 5.64 -10.19 -2.26
CA TYR A 47 6.92 -10.88 -2.13
C TYR A 47 6.99 -11.63 -0.80
N LYS A 48 7.16 -12.95 -0.89
CA LYS A 48 7.28 -13.87 0.25
C LYS A 48 8.71 -14.29 0.54
N GLY A 49 9.65 -14.04 -0.39
CA GLY A 49 11.06 -14.41 -0.23
C GLY A 49 11.53 -15.40 -1.29
N TYR A 50 12.02 -16.57 -0.85
CA TYR A 50 12.83 -17.51 -1.64
C TYR A 50 12.19 -18.13 -2.89
N GLU A 51 10.91 -17.94 -3.16
CA GLU A 51 10.25 -18.48 -4.35
C GLU A 51 9.75 -17.38 -5.29
N ASP A 52 9.83 -16.12 -4.85
CA ASP A 52 9.32 -14.98 -5.59
C ASP A 52 10.44 -14.16 -6.21
N SER A 53 10.12 -13.40 -7.25
CA SER A 53 11.04 -12.44 -7.86
C SER A 53 10.78 -11.05 -7.27
N LEU A 54 11.75 -10.55 -6.50
CA LEU A 54 11.68 -9.21 -5.94
C LEU A 54 11.57 -8.15 -7.04
N ASP A 55 12.26 -8.34 -8.17
CA ASP A 55 12.21 -7.41 -9.32
C ASP A 55 10.81 -7.34 -9.96
N ILE A 56 10.12 -8.48 -10.10
CA ILE A 56 8.73 -8.51 -10.60
C ILE A 56 7.80 -7.79 -9.62
N THR A 57 7.91 -8.08 -8.32
CA THR A 57 7.10 -7.40 -7.30
C THR A 57 7.36 -5.89 -7.30
N LEU A 58 8.62 -5.45 -7.44
CA LEU A 58 8.98 -4.03 -7.49
C LEU A 58 8.40 -3.34 -8.72
N LYS A 59 8.39 -4.00 -9.89
CA LYS A 59 7.76 -3.45 -11.08
C LYS A 59 6.27 -3.18 -10.85
N VAL A 60 5.54 -4.17 -10.34
CA VAL A 60 4.10 -4.02 -10.02
C VAL A 60 3.88 -2.96 -8.94
N PHE A 61 4.76 -2.89 -7.95
CA PHE A 61 4.74 -1.88 -6.89
C PHE A 61 4.85 -0.47 -7.46
N TYR A 62 5.81 -0.20 -8.34
CA TYR A 62 5.96 1.13 -8.93
C TYR A 62 4.76 1.53 -9.78
N GLU A 63 4.19 0.59 -10.55
CA GLU A 63 2.96 0.82 -11.32
C GLU A 63 1.81 1.24 -10.41
N HIS A 64 1.56 0.48 -9.32
CA HIS A 64 0.49 0.79 -8.38
C HIS A 64 0.77 2.07 -7.57
N CYS A 65 2.03 2.35 -7.23
CA CYS A 65 2.42 3.61 -6.62
C CYS A 65 2.06 4.78 -7.52
N ASN A 66 2.39 4.70 -8.81
CA ASN A 66 2.07 5.73 -9.79
C ASN A 66 0.56 5.96 -9.93
N GLU A 67 -0.23 4.88 -10.00
CA GLU A 67 -1.71 4.95 -10.06
C GLU A 67 -2.34 5.60 -8.82
N ASN A 68 -1.72 5.42 -7.65
CA ASN A 68 -2.13 6.04 -6.39
C ASN A 68 -1.45 7.40 -6.14
N GLY A 69 -0.59 7.83 -7.08
CA GLY A 69 0.24 9.03 -7.05
C GLY A 69 1.32 9.06 -5.96
N ILE A 70 1.66 7.92 -5.37
CA ILE A 70 2.71 7.79 -4.35
C ILE A 70 4.06 8.18 -4.97
N GLY A 71 4.67 9.23 -4.43
CA GLY A 71 5.97 9.75 -4.86
C GLY A 71 7.14 8.91 -4.34
N THR A 72 8.34 9.17 -4.88
CA THR A 72 9.57 8.47 -4.51
C THR A 72 9.93 8.62 -3.03
N ASP A 73 9.60 9.76 -2.43
CA ASP A 73 9.72 10.08 -1.01
C ASP A 73 8.80 9.23 -0.12
N GLN A 74 7.73 8.68 -0.69
CA GLN A 74 6.71 7.91 0.03
C GLN A 74 6.85 6.40 -0.15
N LEU A 75 7.67 5.93 -1.10
CA LEU A 75 7.87 4.51 -1.39
C LEU A 75 8.25 3.72 -0.14
N ARG A 76 9.10 4.30 0.70
CA ARG A 76 9.51 3.65 1.95
C ARG A 76 8.32 3.35 2.85
N ASN A 77 7.40 4.28 2.99
CA ASN A 77 6.24 4.12 3.87
C ASN A 77 5.27 3.04 3.34
N ALA A 78 5.37 2.71 2.06
CA ALA A 78 4.54 1.72 1.39
C ALA A 78 5.23 0.34 1.27
N VAL A 79 6.52 0.20 1.61
CA VAL A 79 7.27 -1.04 1.35
C VAL A 79 6.69 -2.27 2.05
N THR A 80 6.08 -2.12 3.23
CA THR A 80 5.48 -3.26 3.95
C THR A 80 4.19 -3.77 3.30
N ILE A 81 3.59 -3.03 2.37
CA ILE A 81 2.38 -3.46 1.64
C ILE A 81 2.70 -4.62 0.70
N ILE A 82 3.90 -4.63 0.14
CA ILE A 82 4.33 -5.60 -0.88
C ILE A 82 4.99 -6.83 -0.29
N LEU A 83 5.11 -6.92 1.04
CA LEU A 83 5.74 -8.04 1.71
C LEU A 83 4.69 -8.96 2.32
N ASP A 84 4.99 -10.25 2.33
CA ASP A 84 4.24 -11.30 3.00
C ASP A 84 5.20 -12.40 3.47
N GLY A 85 4.70 -13.39 4.22
CA GLY A 85 5.47 -14.57 4.64
C GLY A 85 6.84 -14.25 5.26
N ASP A 86 7.86 -15.01 4.87
CA ASP A 86 9.23 -14.91 5.40
C ASP A 86 9.85 -13.53 5.15
N ALA A 87 9.53 -12.90 4.02
CA ALA A 87 10.02 -11.56 3.71
C ALA A 87 9.49 -10.49 4.66
N LEU A 88 8.21 -10.58 5.05
CA LEU A 88 7.62 -9.67 6.02
C LEU A 88 8.19 -9.90 7.43
N GLU A 89 8.36 -11.16 7.82
CA GLU A 89 9.01 -11.50 9.09
C GLU A 89 10.45 -10.97 9.14
N ASN A 90 11.24 -11.24 8.10
CA ASN A 90 12.60 -10.74 7.99
C ASN A 90 12.65 -9.20 8.03
N TYR A 91 11.68 -8.51 7.43
CA TYR A 91 11.60 -7.06 7.51
C TYR A 91 11.49 -6.58 8.96
N TYR A 92 10.57 -7.13 9.75
CA TYR A 92 10.38 -6.69 11.13
C TYR A 92 11.51 -7.13 12.07
N THR A 93 12.11 -8.30 11.83
CA THR A 93 13.17 -8.85 12.67
C THR A 93 14.52 -8.18 12.39
N ASN A 94 14.87 -7.94 11.12
CA ASN A 94 16.23 -7.56 10.74
C ASN A 94 16.33 -6.16 10.11
N ILE A 95 15.31 -5.69 9.40
CA ILE A 95 15.39 -4.44 8.63
C ILE A 95 14.81 -3.25 9.40
N ALA A 96 13.63 -3.41 10.00
CA ALA A 96 12.98 -2.36 10.78
C ALA A 96 13.85 -1.82 11.94
N PRO A 97 14.62 -2.65 12.67
CA PRO A 97 15.53 -2.17 13.71
C PRO A 97 16.65 -1.25 13.20
N LEU A 98 17.00 -1.31 11.91
CA LEU A 98 18.02 -0.43 11.31
C LEU A 98 17.58 1.03 11.28
N ARG A 99 16.27 1.32 11.45
CA ARG A 99 15.69 2.68 11.42
C ARG A 99 16.11 3.52 10.22
N THR A 100 16.55 2.89 9.14
CA THR A 100 16.82 3.58 7.88
C THR A 100 15.53 4.27 7.44
N THR A 101 15.61 5.38 6.72
CA THR A 101 14.47 6.03 6.02
C THR A 101 14.55 5.81 4.50
N ASN A 102 15.65 5.22 4.03
CA ASN A 102 15.92 5.04 2.62
C ASN A 102 15.21 3.77 2.10
N PHE A 103 14.43 3.92 1.04
CA PHE A 103 13.76 2.80 0.37
C PHE A 103 14.76 1.82 -0.24
N LYS A 104 15.80 2.31 -0.93
CA LYS A 104 16.82 1.48 -1.57
C LYS A 104 17.52 0.56 -0.57
N THR A 105 17.85 1.07 0.62
CA THR A 105 18.47 0.26 1.68
C THR A 105 17.58 -0.91 2.09
N VAL A 106 16.26 -0.70 2.19
CA VAL A 106 15.33 -1.81 2.52
C VAL A 106 15.33 -2.86 1.43
N ILE A 107 15.29 -2.45 0.16
CA ILE A 107 15.31 -3.37 -0.98
C ILE A 107 16.63 -4.14 -1.07
N ASP A 108 17.75 -3.46 -0.84
CA ASP A 108 19.07 -4.09 -0.87
C ASP A 108 19.21 -5.15 0.25
N GLU A 109 18.68 -4.90 1.45
CA GLU A 109 18.68 -5.89 2.54
C GLU A 109 17.75 -7.07 2.29
N LEU A 110 16.57 -6.84 1.70
CA LEU A 110 15.68 -7.91 1.25
C LEU A 110 16.37 -8.78 0.20
N ARG A 111 16.98 -8.15 -0.82
CA ARG A 111 17.74 -8.83 -1.87
C ARG A 111 18.86 -9.68 -1.28
N LYS A 112 19.68 -9.07 -0.42
CA LYS A 112 20.81 -9.74 0.24
C LYS A 112 20.38 -10.98 1.02
N LYS A 113 19.25 -10.93 1.74
CA LYS A 113 18.75 -12.08 2.49
C LYS A 113 18.31 -13.21 1.58
N PHE A 114 17.44 -12.92 0.61
CA PHE A 114 16.71 -13.98 -0.11
C PHE A 114 17.43 -14.45 -1.38
N GLU A 115 18.05 -13.56 -2.15
CA GLU A 115 18.74 -13.95 -3.40
C GLU A 115 20.10 -14.62 -3.12
N THR A 116 20.84 -14.14 -2.11
CA THR A 116 22.12 -14.78 -1.71
C THR A 116 21.89 -16.20 -1.20
N GLU A 117 20.86 -16.40 -0.38
CA GLU A 117 20.54 -17.71 0.18
C GLU A 117 19.87 -18.63 -0.84
N GLN A 118 19.07 -18.11 -1.78
CA GLN A 118 18.62 -18.87 -2.96
C GLN A 118 19.82 -19.39 -3.76
N GLN A 119 20.81 -18.54 -4.03
CA GLN A 119 22.00 -18.93 -4.78
C GLN A 119 22.77 -20.04 -4.05
N GLN A 120 23.00 -19.89 -2.74
CA GLN A 120 23.64 -20.93 -1.93
C GLN A 120 22.87 -22.26 -1.98
N ARG A 121 21.54 -22.23 -1.87
CA ARG A 121 20.71 -23.45 -1.97
C ARG A 121 20.83 -24.14 -3.32
N LYS A 122 20.84 -23.37 -4.42
CA LYS A 122 21.03 -23.91 -5.78
C LYS A 122 22.38 -24.57 -5.92
N ASP A 123 23.44 -23.87 -5.50
CA ASP A 123 24.80 -24.40 -5.54
C ASP A 123 24.83 -25.75 -4.82
N PHE A 124 24.38 -25.82 -3.55
CA PHE A 124 24.33 -27.08 -2.79
C PHE A 124 23.50 -28.19 -3.44
N SER A 125 22.41 -27.86 -4.15
CA SER A 125 21.58 -28.86 -4.83
C SER A 125 22.22 -29.44 -6.10
N GLU A 126 23.11 -28.69 -6.77
CA GLU A 126 23.85 -29.18 -7.94
C GLU A 126 25.01 -30.12 -7.56
N TRP A 127 25.43 -30.14 -6.29
CA TRP A 127 26.50 -31.00 -5.79
C TRP A 127 26.02 -32.34 -5.21
N ILE A 128 24.70 -32.63 -5.20
CA ILE A 128 24.12 -33.87 -4.63
C ILE A 128 23.65 -34.82 -5.73
#